data_AF-A0A1L7TBF1-F1
#
_entry.id   AF-A0A1L7TBF1-F1
#
_cell.length_a   1.000
_cell.length_b   1.000
_cell.length_c   1.000
_cell.angle_alpha   90.00
_cell.angle_beta   90.00
_cell.angle_gamma   90.00
#
_symmetry.space_group_name_H-M   'P 1'
#
loop_
_entity.id
_entity.type
_entity.pdbx_description
1 polymer ?
#
loop_
_entity_poly.entity_id
_entity_poly.type
_entity_poly.pdbx_seq_one_letter_code
_entity_poly.pdbx_strand_id
1 'polypeptide(L)'
;MRFVLLWSLLAAHAAVASVCKPRQSSGSSTATTAEIETTTTATVELSTSIATSTVEDVTTTEVATTVEISTETAASTLTVAETTTSDVAGPLETFVLTAEVENTVSDELSGADRDGSAVVLPTPRFVASGPLILSIDPTTRYLQTSGGFYFCVAYGDGTTPNGVKLCSAESLENPAFGALTCEQTEDRKIACEAQAGQCISDGENDICSELPGTYGQFYHYRGAFNGVYLGIGPAVNTDESQHPVELKARRSST
;
A
#
# COMPACT_ATOMS: atom_id res chain seq x y z
N MET A 1 -16.20 64.51 5.86
CA MET A 1 -16.93 64.40 7.14
C MET A 1 -18.21 63.61 6.91
N ARG A 2 -18.35 62.51 7.64
CA ARG A 2 -19.58 61.87 8.12
C ARG A 2 -20.78 61.77 7.17
N PHE A 3 -20.90 60.62 6.51
CA PHE A 3 -22.19 59.96 6.34
C PHE A 3 -22.17 58.74 7.26
N VAL A 4 -23.23 58.53 8.04
CA VAL A 4 -23.90 57.25 8.30
C VAL A 4 -24.91 57.49 9.42
N LEU A 5 -26.19 57.31 9.09
CA LEU A 5 -27.17 56.65 9.95
C LEU A 5 -28.40 56.34 9.11
N LEU A 6 -28.57 55.08 8.76
CA LEU A 6 -29.89 54.48 8.53
C LEU A 6 -29.77 52.99 8.89
N TRP A 7 -30.24 52.71 10.10
CA TRP A 7 -30.67 51.39 10.52
C TRP A 7 -31.91 51.00 9.71
N SER A 8 -31.88 49.79 9.16
CA SER A 8 -33.08 49.09 8.72
C SER A 8 -33.00 47.64 9.18
N LEU A 9 -34.07 47.25 9.86
CA LEU A 9 -34.27 46.03 10.63
C LEU A 9 -34.27 44.74 9.80
N LEU A 10 -33.83 43.68 10.46
CA LEU A 10 -34.00 42.27 10.10
C LEU A 10 -35.47 41.91 9.82
N ALA A 11 -35.70 41.16 8.75
CA ALA A 11 -36.86 40.27 8.61
C ALA A 11 -36.37 38.91 8.10
N ALA A 12 -36.25 37.95 9.02
CA ALA A 12 -35.99 36.55 8.69
C ALA A 12 -37.30 35.90 8.20
N HIS A 13 -37.32 35.39 6.98
CA HIS A 13 -38.35 34.46 6.52
C HIS A 13 -37.87 33.03 6.81
N ALA A 14 -38.48 32.39 7.81
CA ALA A 14 -38.35 30.96 8.01
C ALA A 14 -39.32 30.22 7.06
N ALA A 15 -38.78 29.44 6.13
CA ALA A 15 -39.55 28.48 5.35
C ALA A 15 -39.43 27.10 6.03
N VAL A 16 -40.54 26.61 6.58
CA VAL A 16 -40.70 25.22 7.03
C VAL A 16 -41.29 24.44 5.85
N ALA A 17 -40.50 23.54 5.26
CA ALA A 17 -40.99 22.57 4.28
C ALA A 17 -41.38 21.27 5.01
N SER A 18 -42.62 20.84 4.77
CA SER A 18 -43.30 19.73 5.43
C SER A 18 -42.92 18.35 4.89
N VAL A 19 -42.92 17.40 5.82
CA VAL A 19 -42.84 15.93 5.68
C VAL A 19 -43.58 15.38 4.45
N CYS A 20 -42.86 14.66 3.58
CA CYS A 20 -43.47 13.80 2.56
C CYS A 20 -44.04 12.54 3.19
N LYS A 21 -45.33 12.30 2.96
CA LYS A 21 -46.10 11.13 3.36
C LYS A 21 -45.94 10.02 2.31
N PRO A 22 -45.55 8.78 2.65
CA PRO A 22 -45.56 7.69 1.69
C PRO A 22 -46.99 7.27 1.36
N ARG A 23 -47.25 7.16 0.06
CA ARG A 23 -48.50 6.73 -0.57
C ARG A 23 -48.67 5.22 -0.37
N GLN A 24 -49.65 4.82 0.42
CA GLN A 24 -50.14 3.44 0.46
C GLN A 24 -50.76 3.11 -0.92
N SER A 25 -50.31 2.01 -1.52
CA SER A 25 -51.01 1.33 -2.60
C SER A 25 -51.40 -0.05 -2.09
N SER A 26 -52.70 -0.26 -1.88
CA SER A 26 -53.29 -1.57 -1.69
C SER A 26 -53.62 -2.14 -3.08
N GLY A 27 -52.97 -3.25 -3.44
CA GLY A 27 -53.30 -4.09 -4.58
C GLY A 27 -53.31 -5.54 -4.11
N SER A 28 -54.48 -6.17 -4.13
CA SER A 28 -54.78 -7.48 -3.55
C SER A 28 -54.59 -8.62 -4.55
N SER A 29 -54.07 -9.74 -4.02
CA SER A 29 -54.25 -11.16 -4.38
C SER A 29 -53.74 -11.67 -5.73
N THR A 30 -52.83 -12.65 -5.68
CA THR A 30 -53.16 -14.07 -5.94
C THR A 30 -52.00 -14.95 -5.50
N ALA A 31 -52.30 -15.96 -4.68
CA ALA A 31 -51.39 -17.01 -4.25
C ALA A 31 -51.17 -18.03 -5.38
N THR A 32 -49.94 -18.52 -5.54
CA THR A 32 -49.69 -19.82 -6.16
C THR A 32 -48.52 -20.50 -5.47
N THR A 33 -48.74 -21.78 -5.22
CA THR A 33 -48.03 -22.69 -4.33
C THR A 33 -46.88 -23.38 -5.07
N ALA A 34 -45.78 -23.62 -4.34
CA ALA A 34 -44.78 -24.69 -4.46
C ALA A 34 -44.14 -25.03 -5.82
N GLU A 35 -42.80 -25.01 -5.85
CA GLU A 35 -42.04 -26.25 -6.00
C GLU A 35 -40.64 -26.11 -5.38
N ILE A 36 -40.25 -27.16 -4.66
CA ILE A 36 -38.96 -27.38 -4.01
C ILE A 36 -38.13 -28.17 -5.01
N GLU A 37 -36.98 -27.66 -5.43
CA GLU A 37 -35.96 -28.48 -6.09
C GLU A 37 -34.77 -28.69 -5.15
N THR A 38 -34.44 -29.96 -4.99
CA THR A 38 -33.53 -30.50 -3.99
C THR A 38 -32.22 -30.89 -4.70
N THR A 39 -31.08 -30.51 -4.11
CA THR A 39 -29.74 -31.16 -4.17
C THR A 39 -29.17 -31.63 -5.52
N THR A 40 -27.90 -31.28 -5.77
CA THR A 40 -26.79 -32.25 -5.77
C THR A 40 -25.45 -31.54 -5.54
N THR A 41 -24.82 -31.89 -4.42
CA THR A 41 -23.41 -31.68 -4.07
C THR A 41 -22.55 -32.62 -4.91
N ALA A 42 -21.49 -32.13 -5.54
CA ALA A 42 -20.44 -32.97 -6.12
C ALA A 42 -19.08 -32.60 -5.52
N THR A 43 -18.39 -33.63 -5.10
CA THR A 43 -17.26 -33.72 -4.18
C THR A 43 -15.91 -33.32 -4.76
N VAL A 44 -15.07 -32.84 -3.85
CA VAL A 44 -13.62 -32.62 -3.94
C VAL A 44 -12.88 -33.91 -4.28
N GLU A 45 -11.92 -33.88 -5.21
CA GLU A 45 -10.80 -34.81 -5.21
C GLU A 45 -9.47 -34.03 -5.15
N LEU A 46 -8.85 -34.14 -3.98
CA LEU A 46 -7.50 -33.71 -3.66
C LEU A 46 -6.58 -34.90 -3.93
N SER A 47 -5.63 -34.77 -4.86
CA SER A 47 -4.54 -35.74 -5.02
C SER A 47 -3.20 -35.07 -4.72
N THR A 48 -2.74 -35.33 -3.49
CA THR A 48 -1.39 -35.10 -2.99
C THR A 48 -0.45 -36.16 -3.56
N SER A 49 0.65 -35.73 -4.17
CA SER A 49 1.79 -36.58 -4.52
C SER A 49 3.02 -36.06 -3.79
N ILE A 50 3.38 -36.76 -2.71
CA ILE A 50 4.64 -36.59 -1.97
C ILE A 50 5.72 -37.34 -2.74
N ALA A 51 6.76 -36.63 -3.17
CA ALA A 51 7.99 -37.24 -3.68
C ALA A 51 9.13 -36.98 -2.69
N THR A 52 9.65 -38.09 -2.19
CA THR A 52 10.74 -38.32 -1.23
C THR A 52 12.08 -37.69 -1.62
N SER A 53 12.73 -37.06 -0.64
CA SER A 53 14.14 -36.71 -0.66
C SER A 53 15.04 -37.95 -0.57
N THR A 54 16.03 -38.04 -1.46
CA THR A 54 17.22 -38.89 -1.28
C THR A 54 18.42 -38.00 -1.06
N VAL A 55 19.00 -38.13 0.13
CA VAL A 55 20.32 -37.62 0.50
C VAL A 55 21.34 -38.63 0.00
N GLU A 56 22.28 -38.21 -0.84
CA GLU A 56 23.54 -38.92 -1.00
C GLU A 56 24.70 -38.06 -0.49
N ASP A 57 25.32 -38.64 0.53
CA ASP A 57 26.58 -38.33 1.17
C ASP A 57 27.77 -38.58 0.21
N VAL A 58 28.98 -38.25 0.69
CA VAL A 58 30.27 -38.89 0.37
C VAL A 58 31.33 -37.98 -0.28
N THR A 59 32.30 -37.63 0.59
CA THR A 59 33.77 -37.52 0.41
C THR A 59 34.49 -36.20 0.04
N THR A 60 35.00 -35.59 1.11
CA THR A 60 36.38 -35.14 1.39
C THR A 60 37.49 -35.79 0.55
N THR A 61 38.50 -35.01 0.08
CA THR A 61 39.92 -35.04 0.55
C THR A 61 40.88 -34.29 -0.41
N GLU A 62 41.72 -33.45 0.22
CA GLU A 62 43.01 -32.83 -0.11
C GLU A 62 43.69 -33.04 -1.48
N VAL A 63 44.37 -32.00 -1.99
CA VAL A 63 45.83 -32.00 -2.19
C VAL A 63 46.38 -30.56 -2.08
N ALA A 64 47.40 -30.39 -1.25
CA ALA A 64 48.24 -29.21 -1.13
C ALA A 64 49.32 -29.17 -2.23
N THR A 65 49.61 -27.98 -2.77
CA THR A 65 50.85 -27.72 -3.51
C THR A 65 51.39 -26.34 -3.15
N THR A 66 52.46 -26.34 -2.38
CA THR A 66 53.41 -25.25 -2.16
C THR A 66 54.37 -25.13 -3.36
N VAL A 67 54.52 -23.94 -3.94
CA VAL A 67 55.68 -23.59 -4.80
C VAL A 67 56.15 -22.16 -4.47
N GLU A 68 57.48 -22.03 -4.44
CA GLU A 68 58.31 -20.98 -3.89
C GLU A 68 58.36 -19.66 -4.70
N ILE A 69 58.61 -18.59 -3.94
CA ILE A 69 59.46 -17.41 -4.16
C ILE A 69 59.81 -17.05 -5.61
N SER A 70 59.42 -15.82 -6.00
CA SER A 70 60.27 -14.98 -6.85
C SER A 70 60.12 -13.50 -6.45
N THR A 71 61.25 -12.90 -6.06
CA THR A 71 61.42 -11.48 -5.77
C THR A 71 61.62 -10.72 -7.08
N GLU A 72 60.74 -9.79 -7.41
CA GLU A 72 61.02 -8.77 -8.41
C GLU A 72 60.46 -7.41 -7.98
N THR A 73 61.38 -6.47 -7.80
CA THR A 73 61.15 -5.07 -7.46
C THR A 73 60.66 -4.35 -8.71
N ALA A 74 59.35 -4.10 -8.79
CA ALA A 74 58.77 -3.19 -9.78
C ALA A 74 58.43 -1.86 -9.10
N ALA A 75 59.16 -0.82 -9.48
CA ALA A 75 58.83 0.57 -9.15
C ALA A 75 57.50 0.93 -9.82
N SER A 76 56.41 0.93 -9.04
CA SER A 76 55.11 1.39 -9.53
C SER A 76 54.96 2.87 -9.22
N THR A 77 54.96 3.67 -10.28
CA THR A 77 54.44 5.03 -10.31
C THR A 77 53.07 5.08 -9.63
N LEU A 78 52.96 5.94 -8.60
CA LEU A 78 51.69 6.32 -7.98
C LEU A 78 50.88 7.15 -8.98
N THR A 79 50.13 6.46 -9.84
CA THR A 79 48.92 7.03 -10.43
C THR A 79 47.91 7.09 -9.28
N VAL A 80 47.61 8.30 -8.80
CA VAL A 80 46.45 8.53 -7.95
C VAL A 80 45.25 8.13 -8.81
N ALA A 81 44.73 6.92 -8.59
CA ALA A 81 43.41 6.58 -9.04
C ALA A 81 42.49 7.59 -8.36
N GLU A 82 41.84 8.46 -9.15
CA GLU A 82 40.61 9.07 -8.70
C GLU A 82 39.70 7.91 -8.32
N THR A 83 39.54 7.68 -7.02
CA THR A 83 38.45 6.88 -6.50
C THR A 83 37.19 7.65 -6.84
N THR A 84 36.66 7.42 -8.04
CA THR A 84 35.23 7.57 -8.26
C THR A 84 34.60 6.53 -7.35
N THR A 85 34.28 6.95 -6.13
CA THR A 85 33.31 6.26 -5.29
C THR A 85 32.03 6.25 -6.11
N SER A 86 31.86 5.24 -6.96
CA SER A 86 30.53 4.79 -7.31
C SER A 86 29.90 4.49 -5.97
N ASP A 87 28.97 5.35 -5.58
CA ASP A 87 28.00 5.11 -4.53
C ASP A 87 27.25 3.85 -4.99
N VAL A 88 27.86 2.67 -4.78
CA VAL A 88 27.19 1.38 -4.93
C VAL A 88 26.20 1.40 -3.80
N ALA A 89 25.05 1.99 -4.10
CA ALA A 89 24.08 2.40 -3.13
C ALA A 89 23.40 1.13 -2.62
N GLY A 90 23.96 0.57 -1.54
CA GLY A 90 23.25 -0.38 -0.71
C GLY A 90 21.93 0.23 -0.21
N PRO A 91 21.03 -0.62 0.31
CA PRO A 91 19.75 -0.17 0.83
C PRO A 91 19.93 0.93 1.88
N LEU A 92 19.09 1.96 1.80
CA LEU A 92 19.07 3.07 2.73
C LEU A 92 18.48 2.60 4.06
N GLU A 93 19.17 2.89 5.16
CA GLU A 93 18.68 2.61 6.50
C GLU A 93 17.40 3.40 6.79
N THR A 94 17.40 4.69 6.45
CA THR A 94 16.22 5.55 6.53
C THR A 94 16.06 6.38 5.25
N PHE A 95 14.83 6.50 4.77
CA PHE A 95 14.51 7.17 3.51
C PHE A 95 13.12 7.81 3.54
N VAL A 96 12.84 8.63 2.54
CA VAL A 96 11.47 9.05 2.19
C VAL A 96 11.06 8.33 0.92
N LEU A 97 9.78 8.01 0.79
CA LEU A 97 9.21 7.49 -0.45
C LEU A 97 8.77 8.64 -1.34
N THR A 98 9.11 8.55 -2.62
CA THR A 98 8.69 9.48 -3.64
C THR A 98 7.92 8.78 -4.77
N ALA A 99 7.01 9.53 -5.37
CA ALA A 99 6.18 9.12 -6.50
C ALA A 99 5.94 10.33 -7.41
N GLU A 100 6.21 10.17 -8.69
CA GLU A 100 5.97 11.23 -9.68
C GLU A 100 4.49 11.24 -10.10
N VAL A 101 3.76 12.26 -9.67
CA VAL A 101 2.34 12.43 -10.01
C VAL A 101 2.05 13.90 -10.32
N GLU A 102 1.36 14.15 -11.43
CA GLU A 102 1.01 15.50 -11.86
C GLU A 102 0.05 16.19 -10.86
N ASN A 103 0.11 17.54 -10.81
CA ASN A 103 -0.73 18.37 -9.95
C ASN A 103 -0.56 18.15 -8.43
N THR A 104 0.56 17.57 -8.01
CA THR A 104 1.00 17.49 -6.61
C THR A 104 1.93 18.68 -6.30
N VAL A 105 2.07 19.02 -5.00
CA VAL A 105 3.03 20.05 -4.55
C VAL A 105 4.34 19.47 -4.03
N SER A 106 4.40 18.14 -3.87
CA SER A 106 5.58 17.38 -3.47
C SER A 106 5.50 16.00 -4.11
N ASP A 107 6.67 15.45 -4.47
CA ASP A 107 6.82 14.06 -4.87
C ASP A 107 6.88 13.11 -3.68
N GLU A 108 7.07 13.62 -2.46
CA GLU A 108 7.17 12.82 -1.24
C GLU A 108 5.80 12.35 -0.74
N LEU A 109 5.73 11.07 -0.38
CA LEU A 109 4.58 10.52 0.33
C LEU A 109 4.48 11.13 1.74
N SER A 110 3.26 11.43 2.13
CA SER A 110 2.91 12.04 3.40
C SER A 110 1.77 11.27 4.07
N GLY A 111 1.64 11.44 5.39
CA GLY A 111 0.58 10.88 6.21
C GLY A 111 0.67 11.47 7.61
N ALA A 112 -0.44 11.50 8.33
CA ALA A 112 -0.40 11.82 9.76
C ALA A 112 0.15 10.61 10.50
N ASP A 113 1.12 10.81 11.40
CA ASP A 113 1.73 9.75 12.19
C ASP A 113 0.77 9.22 13.27
N ARG A 114 -0.23 8.46 12.81
CA ARG A 114 -1.29 7.85 13.61
C ARG A 114 -1.90 6.66 12.86
N ASP A 115 -2.45 5.74 13.64
CA ASP A 115 -3.17 4.58 13.11
C ASP A 115 -4.36 4.98 12.22
N GLY A 116 -4.55 4.22 11.14
CA GLY A 116 -5.57 4.44 10.13
C GLY A 116 -5.33 5.65 9.22
N SER A 117 -4.23 6.39 9.36
CA SER A 117 -3.94 7.52 8.47
C SER A 117 -3.72 7.03 7.05
N ALA A 118 -4.34 7.69 6.08
CA ALA A 118 -4.05 7.45 4.68
C ALA A 118 -2.64 7.94 4.32
N VAL A 119 -1.99 7.23 3.40
CA VAL A 119 -0.77 7.66 2.73
C VAL A 119 -1.15 8.41 1.46
N VAL A 120 -0.64 9.63 1.30
CA VAL A 120 -1.08 10.59 0.29
C VAL A 120 0.10 11.32 -0.36
N LEU A 121 -0.15 11.85 -1.55
CA LEU A 121 0.68 12.87 -2.17
C LEU A 121 0.05 14.24 -1.90
N PRO A 122 0.80 15.19 -1.30
CA PRO A 122 0.28 16.52 -1.01
C PRO A 122 -0.20 17.25 -2.28
N THR A 123 -1.34 17.95 -2.20
CA THR A 123 -1.85 18.79 -3.29
C THR A 123 -2.04 20.23 -2.81
N PRO A 124 -2.18 21.23 -3.69
CA PRO A 124 -2.37 22.62 -3.25
C PRO A 124 -3.61 22.84 -2.37
N ARG A 125 -4.58 21.92 -2.43
CA ARG A 125 -5.84 21.98 -1.67
C ARG A 125 -5.88 20.99 -0.50
N PHE A 126 -4.85 20.15 -0.36
CA PHE A 126 -4.75 19.14 0.68
C PHE A 126 -3.33 19.17 1.25
N VAL A 127 -3.19 19.89 2.36
CA VAL A 127 -1.92 20.00 3.09
C VAL A 127 -1.78 18.78 3.99
N ALA A 128 -0.83 17.91 3.67
CA ALA A 128 -0.53 16.74 4.47
C ALA A 128 0.49 17.07 5.58
N SER A 129 0.69 16.15 6.53
CA SER A 129 1.47 16.38 7.76
C SER A 129 2.99 16.46 7.58
N GLY A 130 3.50 16.36 6.35
CA GLY A 130 4.92 16.32 6.02
C GLY A 130 5.39 14.94 5.55
N PRO A 131 6.61 14.82 5.00
CA PRO A 131 7.09 13.55 4.47
C PRO A 131 7.23 12.49 5.57
N LEU A 132 6.90 11.25 5.21
CA LEU A 132 7.08 10.11 6.10
C LEU A 132 8.54 9.66 6.06
N ILE A 133 9.19 9.59 7.23
CA ILE A 133 10.53 9.01 7.37
C ILE A 133 10.38 7.51 7.61
N LEU A 134 11.00 6.71 6.75
CA LEU A 134 10.72 5.29 6.61
C LEU A 134 11.98 4.45 6.75
N SER A 135 11.78 3.20 7.15
CA SER A 135 12.78 2.13 7.14
C SER A 135 12.10 0.81 6.77
N ILE A 136 12.88 -0.20 6.39
CA ILE A 136 12.40 -1.56 6.16
C ILE A 136 12.97 -2.44 7.28
N ASP A 137 12.10 -3.11 8.04
CA ASP A 137 12.55 -4.04 9.06
C ASP A 137 13.36 -5.19 8.42
N PRO A 138 14.57 -5.50 8.92
CA PRO A 138 15.43 -6.49 8.29
C PRO A 138 14.92 -7.93 8.44
N THR A 139 14.02 -8.19 9.38
CA THR A 139 13.49 -9.53 9.69
C THR A 139 12.14 -9.77 9.02
N THR A 140 11.18 -8.86 9.21
CA THR A 140 9.82 -8.99 8.69
C THR A 140 9.67 -8.39 7.30
N ARG A 141 10.63 -7.56 6.87
CA ARG A 141 10.57 -6.76 5.63
C ARG A 141 9.43 -5.74 5.64
N TYR A 142 8.81 -5.47 6.78
CA TYR A 142 7.75 -4.49 6.86
C TYR A 142 8.30 -3.08 6.67
N LEU A 143 7.61 -2.30 5.83
CA LEU A 143 7.88 -0.88 5.68
C LEU A 143 7.24 -0.13 6.84
N GLN A 144 8.04 0.62 7.59
CA GLN A 144 7.60 1.27 8.83
C GLN A 144 8.07 2.72 8.90
N THR A 145 7.27 3.56 9.57
CA THR A 145 7.63 4.94 9.92
C THR A 145 8.55 4.97 11.14
N SER A 146 9.33 6.04 11.30
CA SER A 146 10.07 6.29 12.53
C SER A 146 9.18 6.45 13.78
N GLY A 147 7.89 6.73 13.59
CA GLY A 147 6.87 6.79 14.64
C GLY A 147 6.33 5.43 15.09
N GLY A 148 6.77 4.33 14.46
CA GLY A 148 6.39 2.96 14.83
C GLY A 148 5.10 2.45 14.18
N PHE A 149 4.62 3.10 13.12
CA PHE A 149 3.49 2.60 12.31
C PHE A 149 4.00 1.87 11.07
N TYR A 150 3.25 0.88 10.62
CA TYR A 150 3.55 0.09 9.42
C TYR A 150 2.72 0.56 8.24
N PHE A 151 3.30 0.50 7.06
CA PHE A 151 2.51 0.60 5.84
C PHE A 151 1.67 -0.66 5.70
N CYS A 152 0.37 -0.48 5.49
CA CYS A 152 -0.57 -1.58 5.34
C CYS A 152 -1.54 -1.31 4.19
N VAL A 153 -2.03 -2.37 3.58
CA VAL A 153 -3.21 -2.35 2.72
C VAL A 153 -4.46 -2.39 3.60
N ALA A 154 -5.44 -1.53 3.31
CA ALA A 154 -6.78 -1.63 3.88
C ALA A 154 -7.71 -2.25 2.83
N TYR A 155 -8.15 -3.48 3.07
CA TYR A 155 -8.91 -4.24 2.08
C TYR A 155 -10.32 -3.67 1.89
N GLY A 156 -10.73 -3.53 0.64
CA GLY A 156 -12.08 -3.18 0.22
C GLY A 156 -12.77 -4.35 -0.49
N ASP A 157 -13.87 -4.05 -1.14
CA ASP A 157 -14.71 -5.01 -1.88
C ASP A 157 -14.16 -5.39 -3.26
N GLY A 158 -12.97 -4.89 -3.61
CA GLY A 158 -12.31 -5.13 -4.90
C GLY A 158 -12.81 -4.26 -6.05
N THR A 159 -13.73 -3.32 -5.82
CA THR A 159 -14.23 -2.40 -6.86
C THR A 159 -13.30 -1.22 -7.14
N THR A 160 -12.41 -0.90 -6.21
CA THR A 160 -11.42 0.19 -6.28
C THR A 160 -10.07 -0.32 -5.74
N PRO A 161 -8.93 0.36 -5.97
CA PRO A 161 -7.67 -0.10 -5.38
C PRO A 161 -7.79 -0.03 -3.85
N ASN A 162 -7.19 -1.01 -3.19
CA ASN A 162 -7.14 -1.02 -1.73
C ASN A 162 -6.25 0.14 -1.26
N GLY A 163 -6.76 0.96 -0.34
CA GLY A 163 -6.04 2.13 0.14
C GLY A 163 -4.81 1.74 0.96
N VAL A 164 -3.69 2.42 0.76
CA VAL A 164 -2.50 2.27 1.61
C VAL A 164 -2.62 3.20 2.82
N LYS A 165 -2.41 2.64 4.01
CA LYS A 165 -2.54 3.34 5.28
C LYS A 165 -1.34 3.10 6.19
N LEU A 166 -1.27 3.89 7.25
CA LEU A 166 -0.44 3.63 8.41
C LEU A 166 -1.25 2.81 9.42
N CYS A 167 -0.75 1.62 9.76
CA CYS A 167 -1.35 0.72 10.73
C CYS A 167 -0.47 0.60 11.97
N SER A 168 -1.11 0.55 13.14
CA SER A 168 -0.50 0.04 14.36
C SER A 168 -0.29 -1.47 14.27
N ALA A 169 0.51 -2.04 15.19
CA ALA A 169 0.63 -3.50 15.30
C ALA A 169 -0.73 -4.16 15.60
N GLU A 170 -1.57 -3.53 16.42
CA GLU A 170 -2.92 -4.02 16.75
C GLU A 170 -3.82 -4.05 15.51
N SER A 171 -3.71 -3.05 14.63
CA SER A 171 -4.48 -3.00 13.38
C SER A 171 -4.10 -4.12 12.42
N LEU A 172 -2.85 -4.59 12.44
CA LEU A 172 -2.39 -5.72 11.63
C LEU A 172 -2.93 -7.08 12.14
N GLU A 173 -3.48 -7.14 13.35
CA GLU A 173 -4.19 -8.34 13.85
C GLU A 173 -5.62 -8.43 13.30
N ASN A 174 -6.14 -7.34 12.72
CA ASN A 174 -7.46 -7.29 12.11
C ASN A 174 -7.37 -7.74 10.63
N PRO A 175 -8.18 -8.73 10.19
CA PRO A 175 -8.16 -9.23 8.81
C PRO A 175 -8.56 -8.20 7.74
N ALA A 176 -9.05 -7.03 8.14
CA ALA A 176 -9.29 -5.91 7.24
C ALA A 176 -7.99 -5.22 6.76
N PHE A 177 -6.84 -5.57 7.33
CA PHE A 177 -5.55 -5.00 6.99
C PHE A 177 -4.51 -6.07 6.70
N GLY A 178 -3.57 -5.74 5.82
CA GLY A 178 -2.39 -6.56 5.54
C GLY A 178 -1.13 -5.71 5.56
N ALA A 179 -0.06 -6.20 6.19
CA ALA A 179 1.22 -5.49 6.20
C ALA A 179 1.86 -5.49 4.81
N LEU A 180 2.53 -4.39 4.46
CA LEU A 180 3.35 -4.30 3.25
C LEU A 180 4.77 -4.78 3.54
N THR A 181 5.16 -5.88 2.91
CA THR A 181 6.55 -6.36 2.86
C THR A 181 7.25 -5.73 1.67
N CYS A 182 8.37 -5.06 1.89
CA CYS A 182 9.03 -4.27 0.86
C CYS A 182 10.51 -4.62 0.72
N GLU A 183 11.00 -4.41 -0.49
CA GLU A 183 12.42 -4.51 -0.83
C GLU A 183 12.86 -3.26 -1.58
N GLN A 184 14.09 -2.85 -1.30
CA GLN A 184 14.75 -1.81 -2.05
C GLN A 184 15.71 -2.43 -3.05
N THR A 185 15.56 -2.04 -4.31
CA THR A 185 16.46 -2.42 -5.40
C THR A 185 17.67 -1.47 -5.47
N GLU A 186 18.71 -1.86 -6.22
CA GLU A 186 19.94 -1.06 -6.37
C GLU A 186 19.69 0.33 -6.98
N ASP A 187 18.67 0.47 -7.84
CA ASP A 187 18.24 1.74 -8.45
C ASP A 187 17.31 2.56 -7.55
N ARG A 188 17.25 2.21 -6.25
CA ARG A 188 16.40 2.80 -5.21
C ARG A 188 14.90 2.69 -5.45
N LYS A 189 14.44 1.82 -6.36
CA LYS A 189 13.01 1.52 -6.43
C LYS A 189 12.59 0.74 -5.20
N ILE A 190 11.34 0.90 -4.83
CA ILE A 190 10.73 0.18 -3.72
C ILE A 190 9.62 -0.69 -4.31
N ALA A 191 9.85 -2.00 -4.26
CA ALA A 191 8.84 -3.00 -4.58
C ALA A 191 8.24 -3.48 -3.27
N CYS A 192 6.92 -3.42 -3.15
CA CYS A 192 6.21 -3.94 -1.99
C CYS A 192 5.15 -4.92 -2.42
N GLU A 193 4.90 -5.90 -1.57
CA GLU A 193 3.80 -6.83 -1.71
C GLU A 193 3.02 -6.91 -0.41
N ALA A 194 1.73 -7.22 -0.53
CA ALA A 194 0.88 -7.62 0.57
C ALA A 194 0.08 -8.87 0.16
N GLN A 195 -0.26 -9.72 1.13
CA GLN A 195 -1.21 -10.82 0.91
C GLN A 195 -2.48 -10.27 0.26
N ALA A 196 -2.97 -10.90 -0.80
CA ALA A 196 -4.22 -10.46 -1.41
C ALA A 196 -5.39 -10.74 -0.44
N GLY A 197 -6.37 -9.84 -0.40
CA GLY A 197 -7.49 -9.92 0.52
C GLY A 197 -8.62 -9.00 0.10
N GLN A 198 -9.81 -9.25 0.64
CA GLN A 198 -11.01 -8.46 0.36
C GLN A 198 -11.85 -8.33 1.63
N CYS A 199 -12.61 -7.25 1.73
CA CYS A 199 -13.64 -7.05 2.73
C CYS A 199 -14.95 -6.71 2.03
N ILE A 200 -15.96 -7.58 2.19
CA ILE A 200 -17.28 -7.40 1.59
C ILE A 200 -18.27 -7.09 2.71
N SER A 201 -19.04 -6.02 2.54
CA SER A 201 -20.09 -5.66 3.48
C SER A 201 -21.34 -6.51 3.21
N ASP A 202 -21.88 -7.16 4.24
CA ASP A 202 -23.18 -7.86 4.17
C ASP A 202 -24.36 -6.95 4.55
N GLY A 203 -24.09 -5.68 4.85
CA GLY A 203 -25.05 -4.66 5.28
C GLY A 203 -25.05 -4.38 6.79
N GLU A 204 -24.53 -5.31 7.61
CA GLU A 204 -24.36 -5.13 9.06
C GLU A 204 -22.90 -5.23 9.48
N ASN A 205 -22.12 -6.08 8.81
CA ASN A 205 -20.72 -6.35 9.11
C ASN A 205 -19.88 -6.35 7.83
N ASP A 206 -18.61 -6.03 7.99
CA ASP A 206 -17.62 -6.24 6.95
C ASP A 206 -16.96 -7.60 7.17
N ILE A 207 -17.12 -8.50 6.19
CA ILE A 207 -16.55 -9.84 6.21
C ILE A 207 -15.27 -9.80 5.39
N CYS A 208 -14.13 -9.91 6.07
CA CYS A 208 -12.81 -9.88 5.47
C CYS A 208 -12.24 -11.29 5.29
N SER A 209 -11.59 -11.54 4.16
CA SER A 209 -11.01 -12.84 3.82
C SER A 209 -9.75 -12.66 2.97
N GLU A 210 -8.79 -13.56 3.15
CA GLU A 210 -7.62 -13.66 2.27
C GLU A 210 -8.04 -14.21 0.90
N LEU A 211 -7.36 -13.72 -0.13
CA LEU A 211 -7.47 -14.19 -1.50
C LEU A 211 -6.15 -14.83 -1.94
N PRO A 212 -6.15 -15.77 -2.90
CA PRO A 212 -4.91 -16.29 -3.46
C PRO A 212 -4.05 -15.19 -4.10
N GLY A 213 -2.73 -15.28 -3.90
CA GLY A 213 -1.75 -14.37 -4.50
C GLY A 213 -1.45 -13.13 -3.66
N THR A 214 -0.84 -12.13 -4.29
CA THR A 214 -0.40 -10.88 -3.65
C THR A 214 -0.85 -9.65 -4.43
N TYR A 215 -0.92 -8.51 -3.74
CA TYR A 215 -1.00 -7.19 -4.35
C TYR A 215 0.39 -6.58 -4.37
N GLY A 216 0.83 -6.09 -5.54
CA GLY A 216 2.17 -5.52 -5.70
C GLY A 216 2.22 -4.28 -6.59
N GLN A 217 1.13 -3.92 -7.26
CA GLN A 217 1.09 -2.74 -8.10
C GLN A 217 0.53 -1.56 -7.30
N PHE A 218 1.34 -0.51 -7.17
CA PHE A 218 0.88 0.76 -6.61
C PHE A 218 0.12 1.57 -7.65
N TYR A 219 -0.89 2.28 -7.16
CA TYR A 219 -1.71 3.21 -7.92
C TYR A 219 -1.83 4.53 -7.17
N HIS A 220 -2.03 5.61 -7.89
CA HIS A 220 -2.59 6.81 -7.31
C HIS A 220 -4.03 7.00 -7.79
N TYR A 221 -4.87 7.53 -6.91
CA TYR A 221 -6.26 7.86 -7.22
C TYR A 221 -6.69 9.13 -6.49
N ARG A 222 -7.73 9.80 -7.01
CA ARG A 222 -8.29 10.99 -6.35
C ARG A 222 -9.32 10.57 -5.33
N GLY A 223 -9.06 10.88 -4.06
CA GLY A 223 -9.98 10.62 -2.96
C GLY A 223 -10.69 11.87 -2.46
N ALA A 224 -11.17 11.80 -1.23
CA ALA A 224 -11.86 12.90 -0.57
C ALA A 224 -11.02 14.20 -0.57
N PHE A 225 -11.72 15.35 -0.65
CA PHE A 225 -11.13 16.69 -0.64
C PHE A 225 -10.12 16.99 -1.76
N ASN A 226 -10.14 16.22 -2.86
CA ASN A 226 -9.14 16.28 -3.95
C ASN A 226 -7.71 15.94 -3.48
N GLY A 227 -7.57 15.12 -2.44
CA GLY A 227 -6.29 14.50 -2.12
C GLY A 227 -5.93 13.44 -3.15
N VAL A 228 -4.64 13.24 -3.40
CA VAL A 228 -4.12 12.12 -4.19
C VAL A 228 -3.67 11.06 -3.20
N TYR A 229 -4.30 9.89 -3.26
CA TYR A 229 -4.09 8.80 -2.31
C TYR A 229 -3.28 7.69 -2.97
N LEU A 230 -2.47 7.00 -2.16
CA LEU A 230 -1.78 5.79 -2.60
C LEU A 230 -2.69 4.58 -2.38
N GLY A 231 -2.81 3.75 -3.41
CA GLY A 231 -3.48 2.46 -3.37
C GLY A 231 -2.54 1.34 -3.82
N ILE A 232 -2.88 0.11 -3.48
CA ILE A 232 -2.19 -1.09 -3.94
C ILE A 232 -3.21 -2.14 -4.38
N GLY A 233 -2.89 -2.88 -5.44
CA GLY A 233 -3.79 -3.88 -6.00
C GLY A 233 -3.08 -4.87 -6.93
N PRO A 234 -3.85 -5.71 -7.63
CA PRO A 234 -3.31 -6.59 -8.66
C PRO A 234 -2.79 -5.75 -9.83
N ALA A 235 -1.76 -6.22 -10.55
CA ALA A 235 -1.18 -5.48 -11.67
C ALA A 235 -2.13 -5.30 -12.88
N VAL A 236 -3.27 -6.00 -12.90
CA VAL A 236 -4.26 -5.91 -13.97
C VAL A 236 -5.13 -4.69 -13.70
N ASN A 237 -4.77 -3.55 -14.30
CA ASN A 237 -5.54 -2.33 -14.18
C ASN A 237 -6.87 -2.46 -14.94
N THR A 238 -7.99 -2.56 -14.24
CA THR A 238 -9.34 -2.68 -14.82
C THR A 238 -10.13 -1.37 -14.79
N ASP A 239 -9.56 -0.27 -14.27
CA ASP A 239 -10.28 0.96 -13.98
C ASP A 239 -9.46 2.19 -14.42
N GLU A 240 -10.02 2.98 -15.34
CA GLU A 240 -9.38 4.19 -15.88
C GLU A 240 -9.09 5.27 -14.84
N SER A 241 -9.74 5.21 -13.66
CA SER A 241 -9.51 6.16 -12.57
C SER A 241 -8.27 5.84 -11.72
N GLN A 242 -7.66 4.68 -11.94
CA GLN A 242 -6.49 4.20 -11.20
C GLN A 242 -5.26 4.32 -12.11
N HIS A 243 -4.28 5.09 -11.65
CA HIS A 243 -3.09 5.36 -12.43
C HIS A 243 -1.88 4.71 -11.77
N PRO A 244 -1.24 3.71 -12.41
CA PRO A 244 -0.06 3.05 -11.86
C PRO A 244 1.02 4.06 -11.48
N VAL A 245 1.71 3.80 -10.38
CA VAL A 245 2.80 4.66 -9.91
C VAL A 245 3.97 3.80 -9.43
N GLU A 246 5.18 4.25 -9.73
CA GLU A 246 6.42 3.64 -9.25
C GLU A 246 6.90 4.39 -8.02
N LEU A 247 7.25 3.66 -6.96
CA LEU A 247 7.80 4.23 -5.74
C LEU A 247 9.32 4.18 -5.75
N LYS A 248 9.95 5.28 -5.34
CA LYS A 248 11.40 5.38 -5.20
C LYS A 248 11.76 5.86 -3.81
N ALA A 249 12.85 5.33 -3.27
CA ALA A 249 13.41 5.77 -2.01
C ALA A 249 14.45 6.86 -2.25
N ARG A 250 14.30 7.98 -1.55
CA ARG A 250 15.27 9.09 -1.52
C ARG A 250 15.85 9.21 -0.12
N ARG A 251 17.15 9.54 0.00
CA ARG A 251 17.74 9.82 1.33
C ARG A 251 16.94 10.94 1.99
N SER A 252 16.57 10.71 3.26
CA SER A 252 16.01 11.79 4.07
C SER A 252 17.10 12.83 4.32
N SER A 253 16.79 14.10 4.07
CA SER A 253 17.67 15.21 4.42
C SER A 253 17.56 15.45 5.91
N THR A 254 18.45 14.85 6.70
CA THR A 254 18.67 15.24 8.11
C THR A 254 19.24 16.64 8.22
#